data_AF-Q22LI8-F1
#
_entry.id   AF-Q22LI8-F1
#
_cell.length_a   1.000
_cell.length_b   1.000
_cell.length_c   1.000
_cell.angle_alpha   90.00
_cell.angle_beta   90.00
_cell.angle_gamma   90.00
#
_symmetry.space_group_name_H-M   'P 1'
#
loop_
_entity.id
_entity.type
_entity.pdbx_description
1 polymer ?
#
loop_
_entity_poly.entity_id
_entity_poly.type
_entity_poly.pdbx_seq_one_letter_code
_entity_poly.pdbx_strand_id
1 'polypeptide(L)'
;MFSIFYFNDLENFLSSPLSSHVQLHIDLMRQNIGAPNITTLGSALVSCSNLKILDLSLSINNLGAQGAQALGQSLKDCSNIQDLTISLEYNNIGAKGSFELCNALSNCLKLSNLVLKLDVNQIGAKGVINLCQALTKCANLSTLTLLLRFNQLKGEGASGLGSILPKFTSLSSLKLGLEVNEINAKGAQSLSLGLASCQNLRQLTLNLIENKIGSKGALDLCSALEKIQNLSTLNLDLSHNQIGDQGSTNIGLGLQNCIKLYNLTLSLNGNQIRKQGSLSLIDSLNNSKSLYILKLILRQKINYLLIKNKKKKKQFQFYVFQFKNLKQSKRICQITFHEYLILLQKKYSYIFNIRQNQLDQEDELLLKNRIYKLRKLIVQSIAF
;
A
#
# COMPACT_ATOMS: atom_id res chain seq x y z
N MET A 1 -9.57 -0.79 33.49
CA MET A 1 -9.25 0.13 32.37
C MET A 1 -7.81 0.57 32.59
N PHE A 2 -6.86 0.16 31.74
CA PHE A 2 -5.49 0.69 31.87
C PHE A 2 -5.51 2.14 31.38
N SER A 3 -4.92 3.06 32.16
CA SER A 3 -4.77 4.45 31.74
C SER A 3 -3.79 4.53 30.59
N ILE A 4 -4.18 5.21 29.51
CA ILE A 4 -3.31 5.55 28.39
C ILE A 4 -2.63 6.87 28.75
N PHE A 5 -1.30 6.91 28.77
CA PHE A 5 -0.56 8.14 28.97
C PHE A 5 0.00 8.65 27.65
N TYR A 6 -0.10 9.96 27.45
CA TYR A 6 0.34 10.66 26.26
C TYR A 6 1.37 11.71 26.66
N PHE A 7 2.52 11.69 26.00
CA PHE A 7 3.58 12.69 26.17
C PHE A 7 4.00 13.22 24.81
N ASN A 8 4.10 14.54 24.69
CA ASN A 8 4.67 15.23 23.53
C ASN A 8 5.94 16.01 23.87
N ASP A 9 6.48 15.77 25.07
CA ASP A 9 7.67 16.43 25.60
C ASP A 9 8.42 15.40 26.45
N LEU A 10 9.74 15.34 26.26
CA LEU A 10 10.58 14.33 26.89
C LEU A 10 10.65 14.54 28.41
N GLU A 11 10.80 15.77 28.89
CA GLU A 11 10.92 16.06 30.32
C GLU A 11 9.64 15.71 31.08
N ASN A 12 8.48 15.99 30.48
CA ASN A 12 7.19 15.56 31.03
C ASN A 12 7.10 14.04 31.19
N PHE A 13 7.60 13.27 30.21
CA PHE A 13 7.68 11.81 30.34
C PHE A 13 8.65 11.40 31.45
N LEU A 14 9.84 11.99 31.50
CA LEU A 14 10.86 11.67 32.51
C LEU A 14 10.40 11.99 33.95
N SER A 15 9.59 13.04 34.13
CA SER A 15 9.04 13.43 35.43
C SER A 15 7.81 12.61 35.86
N SER A 16 7.29 11.75 34.97
CA SER A 16 6.08 10.95 35.23
C SER A 16 6.36 9.69 36.07
N PRO A 17 5.35 9.05 36.68
CA PRO A 17 5.53 7.82 37.44
C PRO A 17 5.79 6.60 36.53
N LEU A 18 7.03 6.44 36.07
CA LEU A 18 7.43 5.50 34.99
C LEU A 18 6.93 4.06 35.18
N SER A 19 7.04 3.51 36.40
CA SER A 19 6.65 2.13 36.70
C SER A 19 5.14 1.85 36.61
N SER A 20 4.31 2.89 36.61
CA SER A 20 2.85 2.79 36.49
C SER A 20 2.36 2.62 35.05
N HIS A 21 3.23 2.88 34.07
CA HIS A 21 2.85 2.92 32.66
C HIS A 21 2.70 1.53 32.07
N VAL A 22 1.47 1.18 31.68
CA VAL A 22 1.16 -0.06 30.95
C VAL A 22 1.02 0.21 29.44
N GLN A 23 0.49 1.39 29.09
CA GLN A 23 0.31 1.84 27.72
C GLN A 23 0.80 3.29 27.58
N LEU A 24 1.75 3.49 26.67
CA LEU A 24 2.37 4.79 26.41
C LEU A 24 2.23 5.19 24.96
N HIS A 25 1.90 6.47 24.76
CA HIS A 25 2.10 7.16 23.51
C HIS A 25 3.07 8.33 23.74
N ILE A 26 4.17 8.35 23.01
CA ILE A 26 5.20 9.39 23.09
C ILE A 26 5.40 9.96 21.69
N ASP A 27 5.04 11.22 21.48
CA ASP A 27 5.24 11.93 20.21
C ASP A 27 6.27 13.03 20.34
N LEU A 28 7.49 12.73 19.92
CA LEU A 28 8.60 13.65 19.91
C LEU A 28 9.07 13.96 18.48
N MET A 29 8.12 13.97 17.54
CA MET A 29 8.38 14.35 16.16
C MET A 29 8.91 15.79 16.06
N ARG A 30 9.92 16.02 15.21
CA ARG A 30 10.48 17.35 14.90
C ARG A 30 11.03 18.11 16.12
N GLN A 31 11.62 17.40 17.07
CA GLN A 31 12.21 18.00 18.27
C GLN A 31 13.75 18.04 18.26
N ASN A 32 14.38 17.65 17.15
CA ASN A 32 15.83 17.56 17.01
C ASN A 32 16.48 16.69 18.10
N ILE A 33 15.86 15.55 18.37
CA ILE A 33 16.32 14.61 19.40
C ILE A 33 17.59 13.93 18.91
N GLY A 34 18.73 14.30 19.48
CA GLY A 34 20.01 13.64 19.23
C GLY A 34 20.09 12.26 19.91
N ALA A 35 21.15 11.51 19.59
CA ALA A 35 21.41 10.20 20.20
C ALA A 35 21.43 10.21 21.75
N PRO A 36 21.97 11.23 22.46
CA PRO A 36 21.93 11.27 23.92
C PRO A 36 20.50 11.28 24.49
N ASN A 37 19.61 12.10 23.92
CA ASN A 37 18.21 12.16 24.34
C ASN A 37 17.47 10.85 24.05
N ILE A 38 17.82 10.13 22.97
CA ILE A 38 17.29 8.78 22.73
C ILE A 38 17.74 7.80 23.80
N THR A 39 19.01 7.87 24.23
CA THR A 39 19.49 7.04 25.33
C THR A 39 18.74 7.35 26.63
N THR A 40 18.53 8.63 26.94
CA THR A 40 17.74 9.05 28.12
C THR A 40 16.29 8.54 28.06
N LEU A 41 15.62 8.76 26.93
CA LEU A 41 14.28 8.22 26.66
C LEU A 41 14.25 6.70 26.88
N GLY A 42 15.25 6.02 26.34
CA GLY A 42 15.42 4.59 26.45
C GLY A 42 15.55 4.08 27.88
N SER A 43 16.42 4.69 28.68
CA SER A 43 16.57 4.35 30.10
C SER A 43 15.27 4.53 30.88
N ALA A 44 14.49 5.57 30.56
CA ALA A 44 13.18 5.77 31.16
C ALA A 44 12.15 4.71 30.71
N LEU A 45 12.15 4.32 29.44
CA LEU A 45 11.30 3.23 28.94
C LEU A 45 11.59 1.88 29.61
N VAL A 46 12.85 1.58 29.91
CA VAL A 46 13.24 0.37 30.67
C VAL A 46 12.66 0.41 32.09
N SER A 47 12.55 1.60 32.69
CA SER A 47 11.95 1.77 34.02
C SER A 47 10.43 1.57 34.03
N CYS A 48 9.79 1.57 32.85
CA CYS A 48 8.38 1.23 32.68
C CYS A 48 8.19 -0.31 32.71
N SER A 49 8.41 -0.95 33.86
CA SER A 49 8.45 -2.41 34.00
C SER A 49 7.16 -3.13 33.58
N ASN A 50 6.01 -2.45 33.60
CA ASN A 50 4.70 -2.98 33.22
C ASN A 50 4.29 -2.64 31.78
N LEU A 51 5.16 -2.01 30.98
CA LEU A 51 4.86 -1.54 29.64
C LEU A 51 4.55 -2.70 28.69
N LYS A 52 3.32 -2.71 28.17
CA LYS A 52 2.83 -3.69 27.19
C LYS A 52 2.60 -3.08 25.81
N ILE A 53 2.22 -1.80 25.76
CA ILE A 53 1.88 -1.10 24.54
C ILE A 53 2.69 0.18 24.47
N LEU A 54 3.50 0.33 23.42
CA LEU A 54 4.28 1.52 23.17
C LEU A 54 4.03 2.03 21.75
N ASP A 55 3.59 3.27 21.63
CA ASP A 55 3.58 4.04 20.39
C ASP A 55 4.58 5.18 20.53
N LEU A 56 5.67 5.13 19.75
CA LEU A 56 6.78 6.06 19.82
C LEU A 56 6.98 6.74 18.45
N SER A 57 6.71 8.03 18.40
CA SER A 57 6.94 8.87 17.23
C SER A 57 8.20 9.70 17.41
N LEU A 58 9.19 9.43 16.55
CA LEU A 58 10.50 10.08 16.51
C LEU A 58 10.82 10.58 15.10
N SER A 59 9.80 10.81 14.26
CA SER A 59 9.99 11.23 12.88
C SER A 59 10.66 12.61 12.80
N ILE A 60 11.48 12.82 11.76
CA ILE A 60 12.12 14.10 11.46
C ILE A 60 12.98 14.59 12.64
N ASN A 61 13.89 13.74 13.15
CA ASN A 61 14.84 14.08 14.22
C ASN A 61 16.31 13.90 13.83
N ASN A 62 16.61 13.54 12.58
CA ASN A 62 17.97 13.29 12.08
C ASN A 62 18.78 12.31 12.96
N LEU A 63 18.13 11.24 13.44
CA LEU A 63 18.74 10.27 14.36
C LEU A 63 20.01 9.60 13.81
N GLY A 64 20.05 9.38 12.50
CA GLY A 64 21.10 8.61 11.85
C GLY A 64 21.17 7.16 12.34
N ALA A 65 22.22 6.46 11.92
CA ALA A 65 22.43 5.08 12.34
C ALA A 65 22.68 4.93 13.85
N GLN A 66 23.34 5.92 14.47
CA GLN A 66 23.66 5.90 15.90
C GLN A 66 22.42 6.07 16.77
N GLY A 67 21.51 7.00 16.44
CA GLY A 67 20.26 7.15 17.16
C GLY A 67 19.35 5.93 17.03
N ALA A 68 19.28 5.30 15.85
CA ALA A 68 18.54 4.05 15.68
C ALA A 68 19.14 2.88 16.48
N GLN A 69 20.48 2.78 16.52
CA GLN A 69 21.17 1.80 17.36
C GLN A 69 20.89 2.05 18.85
N ALA A 70 20.99 3.30 19.32
CA ALA A 70 20.69 3.66 20.70
C ALA A 70 19.25 3.29 21.07
N LEU A 71 18.28 3.63 20.21
CA LEU A 71 16.88 3.27 20.40
C LEU A 71 16.70 1.75 20.50
N GLY A 72 17.31 0.99 19.59
CA GLY A 72 17.27 -0.48 19.62
C GLY A 72 17.83 -1.02 20.93
N GLN A 73 19.02 -0.57 21.31
CA GLN A 73 19.67 -1.01 22.56
C GLN A 73 18.83 -0.72 23.80
N SER A 74 18.08 0.37 23.80
CA SER A 74 17.17 0.70 24.89
C SER A 74 15.92 -0.17 24.91
N LEU A 75 15.33 -0.46 23.74
CA LEU A 75 14.10 -1.24 23.65
C LEU A 75 14.30 -2.74 23.90
N LYS A 76 15.53 -3.26 23.76
CA LYS A 76 15.81 -4.70 23.95
C LYS A 76 15.42 -5.20 25.35
N ASP A 77 15.52 -4.34 26.36
CA ASP A 77 15.27 -4.67 27.76
C ASP A 77 13.79 -4.47 28.16
N CYS A 78 12.99 -3.85 27.28
CA CYS A 78 11.53 -3.72 27.41
C CYS A 78 10.80 -5.02 27.02
N SER A 79 11.14 -6.13 27.69
CA SER A 79 10.72 -7.50 27.34
C SER A 79 9.21 -7.78 27.48
N ASN A 80 8.46 -6.90 28.15
CA ASN A 80 7.01 -7.03 28.35
C ASN A 80 6.16 -6.46 27.21
N ILE A 81 6.77 -5.75 26.25
CA ILE A 81 6.06 -5.14 25.12
C ILE A 81 5.44 -6.23 24.23
N GLN A 82 4.16 -6.07 23.95
CA GLN A 82 3.34 -6.92 23.07
C GLN A 82 2.98 -6.17 21.79
N ASP A 83 2.66 -4.87 21.93
CA ASP A 83 2.29 -3.99 20.82
C ASP A 83 3.29 -2.84 20.74
N LEU A 84 4.02 -2.77 19.63
CA LEU A 84 5.04 -1.76 19.40
C LEU A 84 4.78 -1.03 18.09
N THR A 85 4.57 0.27 18.18
CA THR A 85 4.59 1.19 17.03
C THR A 85 5.80 2.11 17.17
N ILE A 86 6.64 2.15 16.14
CA ILE A 86 7.75 3.11 16.06
C ILE A 86 7.67 3.84 14.73
N SER A 87 7.56 5.18 14.80
CA SER A 87 7.53 6.07 13.64
C SER A 87 8.87 6.80 13.52
N LEU A 88 9.70 6.39 12.56
CA LEU A 88 11.07 6.87 12.34
C LEU A 88 11.26 7.51 10.96
N GLU A 89 10.20 7.97 10.33
CA GLU A 89 10.24 8.61 9.01
C GLU A 89 11.22 9.80 8.99
N TYR A 90 11.97 9.95 7.88
CA TYR A 90 12.93 11.05 7.68
C TYR A 90 14.02 11.18 8.77
N ASN A 91 14.78 10.11 9.04
CA ASN A 91 15.81 10.10 10.07
C ASN A 91 17.21 9.69 9.60
N ASN A 92 17.43 9.50 8.29
CA ASN A 92 18.73 9.12 7.72
C ASN A 92 19.34 7.86 8.36
N ILE A 93 18.50 6.90 8.76
CA ILE A 93 18.91 5.72 9.55
C ILE A 93 19.91 4.82 8.81
N GLY A 94 19.72 4.66 7.49
CA GLY A 94 20.56 3.81 6.64
C GLY A 94 20.48 2.32 6.99
N ALA A 95 21.18 1.50 6.19
CA ALA A 95 21.17 0.04 6.34
C ALA A 95 21.65 -0.44 7.72
N LYS A 96 22.71 0.17 8.25
CA LYS A 96 23.31 -0.20 9.54
C LYS A 96 22.34 0.08 10.68
N GLY A 97 21.79 1.30 10.75
CA GLY A 97 20.87 1.68 11.81
C GLY A 97 19.61 0.83 11.84
N SER A 98 19.03 0.51 10.66
CA SER A 98 17.84 -0.34 10.60
C SER A 98 18.12 -1.78 11.05
N PHE A 99 19.31 -2.31 10.74
CA PHE A 99 19.71 -3.63 11.21
C PHE A 99 19.90 -3.64 12.73
N GLU A 100 20.64 -2.69 13.29
CA GLU A 100 20.89 -2.63 14.74
C GLU A 100 19.58 -2.48 15.53
N LEU A 101 18.66 -1.62 15.06
CA LEU A 101 17.34 -1.47 15.64
C LEU A 101 16.59 -2.81 15.66
N CYS A 102 16.43 -3.46 14.50
CA CYS A 102 15.66 -4.71 14.41
C CYS A 102 16.35 -5.90 15.09
N ASN A 103 17.68 -5.94 15.10
CA ASN A 103 18.43 -6.95 15.83
C ASN A 103 18.21 -6.82 17.34
N ALA A 104 18.10 -5.60 17.86
CA ALA A 104 17.77 -5.40 19.26
C ALA A 104 16.30 -5.75 19.57
N LEU A 105 15.35 -5.35 18.70
CA LEU A 105 13.93 -5.73 18.80
C LEU A 105 13.70 -7.25 18.75
N SER A 106 14.65 -8.01 18.20
CA SER A 106 14.59 -9.47 18.18
C SER A 106 14.60 -10.11 19.59
N ASN A 107 14.95 -9.35 20.63
CA ASN A 107 14.88 -9.76 22.03
C ASN A 107 13.51 -9.49 22.69
N CYS A 108 12.61 -8.75 22.02
CA CYS A 108 11.25 -8.52 22.50
C CYS A 108 10.38 -9.77 22.25
N LEU A 109 10.62 -10.86 22.99
CA LEU A 109 10.04 -12.19 22.71
C LEU A 109 8.51 -12.24 22.86
N LYS A 110 7.90 -11.30 23.60
CA LYS A 110 6.44 -11.18 23.74
C LYS A 110 5.77 -10.34 22.65
N LEU A 111 6.56 -9.76 21.74
CA LEU A 111 6.06 -8.90 20.67
C LEU A 111 5.17 -9.70 19.72
N SER A 112 3.90 -9.32 19.65
CA SER A 112 2.87 -9.95 18.82
C SER A 112 2.39 -9.04 17.69
N ASN A 113 2.48 -7.71 17.88
CA ASN A 113 2.14 -6.70 16.88
C ASN A 113 3.27 -5.68 16.75
N LEU A 114 3.84 -5.57 15.55
CA LEU A 114 4.87 -4.57 15.24
C LEU A 114 4.42 -3.66 14.09
N VAL A 115 4.47 -2.36 14.32
CA VAL A 115 4.36 -1.32 13.30
C VAL A 115 5.66 -0.55 13.26
N LEU A 116 6.41 -0.69 12.18
CA LEU A 116 7.68 -0.01 11.98
C LEU A 116 7.59 0.86 10.73
N LYS A 117 7.56 2.19 10.94
CA LYS A 117 7.52 3.17 9.85
C LYS A 117 8.90 3.75 9.65
N LEU A 118 9.48 3.44 8.50
CA LEU A 118 10.87 3.75 8.15
C LEU A 118 10.94 4.49 6.81
N ASP A 119 9.88 5.17 6.39
CA ASP A 119 9.85 5.91 5.15
C ASP A 119 10.98 6.94 5.07
N VAL A 120 11.61 7.06 3.90
CA VAL A 120 12.66 8.05 3.63
C VAL A 120 13.87 7.91 4.58
N ASN A 121 14.50 6.73 4.63
CA ASN A 121 15.64 6.46 5.51
C ASN A 121 16.88 5.87 4.82
N GLN A 122 16.89 5.76 3.48
CA GLN A 122 18.05 5.28 2.72
C GLN A 122 18.52 3.86 3.13
N ILE A 123 17.58 2.98 3.50
CA ILE A 123 17.90 1.64 4.02
C ILE A 123 18.57 0.73 2.98
N GLY A 124 18.15 0.81 1.72
CA GLY A 124 18.69 0.00 0.62
C GLY A 124 18.38 -1.51 0.74
N ALA A 125 18.81 -2.27 -0.27
CA ALA A 125 18.53 -3.71 -0.37
C ALA A 125 19.10 -4.53 0.81
N LYS A 126 20.38 -4.35 1.14
CA LYS A 126 21.02 -5.07 2.25
C LYS A 126 20.40 -4.73 3.60
N GLY A 127 20.00 -3.48 3.80
CA GLY A 127 19.35 -3.03 5.03
C GLY A 127 18.01 -3.73 5.24
N VAL A 128 17.15 -3.81 4.21
CA VAL A 128 15.85 -4.48 4.34
C VAL A 128 15.98 -5.99 4.55
N ILE A 129 16.95 -6.63 3.92
CA ILE A 129 17.24 -8.04 4.12
C ILE A 129 17.61 -8.29 5.58
N ASN A 130 18.59 -7.55 6.09
CA ASN A 130 19.11 -7.76 7.43
C ASN A 130 18.07 -7.40 8.51
N LEU A 131 17.30 -6.33 8.32
CA LEU A 131 16.27 -5.93 9.27
C LEU A 131 15.16 -6.99 9.35
N CYS A 132 14.69 -7.51 8.21
CA CYS A 132 13.66 -8.56 8.21
C CYS A 132 14.20 -9.88 8.75
N GLN A 133 15.45 -10.24 8.45
CA GLN A 133 16.09 -11.44 8.97
C GLN A 133 16.26 -11.38 10.51
N ALA A 134 16.44 -10.19 11.08
CA ALA A 134 16.42 -10.02 12.52
C ALA A 134 15.01 -10.23 13.12
N LEU A 135 13.99 -9.66 12.48
CA LEU A 135 12.60 -9.76 12.94
C LEU A 135 12.03 -11.19 12.88
N THR A 136 12.61 -12.12 12.11
CA THR A 136 12.15 -13.53 12.11
C THR A 136 12.34 -14.23 13.45
N LYS A 137 13.17 -13.69 14.36
CA LYS A 137 13.35 -14.23 15.71
C LYS A 137 12.17 -13.90 16.65
N CYS A 138 11.33 -12.92 16.29
CA CYS A 138 10.11 -12.61 17.04
C CYS A 138 9.03 -13.68 16.74
N ALA A 139 9.17 -14.86 17.36
CA ALA A 139 8.35 -16.04 17.04
C ALA A 139 6.83 -15.84 17.24
N ASN A 140 6.44 -14.92 18.12
CA ASN A 140 5.04 -14.60 18.42
C ASN A 140 4.45 -13.52 17.52
N LEU A 141 5.22 -13.00 16.55
CA LEU A 141 4.79 -11.89 15.70
C LEU A 141 3.65 -12.33 14.76
N SER A 142 2.45 -11.89 15.09
CA SER A 142 1.20 -12.24 14.40
C SER A 142 0.75 -11.14 13.42
N THR A 143 1.15 -9.90 13.69
CA THR A 143 0.91 -8.74 12.83
C THR A 143 2.21 -7.97 12.61
N LEU A 144 2.52 -7.70 11.34
CA LEU A 144 3.66 -6.90 10.94
C LEU A 144 3.20 -5.81 9.96
N THR A 145 3.42 -4.55 10.32
CA THR A 145 3.39 -3.42 9.40
C THR A 145 4.80 -2.88 9.24
N LEU A 146 5.30 -2.87 8.01
CA LEU A 146 6.61 -2.34 7.65
C LEU A 146 6.44 -1.34 6.51
N LEU A 147 6.62 -0.06 6.80
CA LEU A 147 6.54 1.03 5.82
C LEU A 147 7.96 1.46 5.45
N LEU A 148 8.30 1.35 4.17
CA LEU A 148 9.63 1.55 3.61
C LEU A 148 9.57 2.42 2.37
N ARG A 149 8.60 3.32 2.24
CA ARG A 149 8.51 4.22 1.09
C ARG A 149 9.82 4.98 0.91
N PHE A 150 10.29 5.06 -0.34
CA PHE A 150 11.49 5.83 -0.70
C PHE A 150 12.76 5.39 0.08
N ASN A 151 13.07 4.08 0.05
CA ASN A 151 14.27 3.52 0.71
C ASN A 151 15.26 2.87 -0.26
N GLN A 152 15.09 3.06 -1.57
CA GLN A 152 16.02 2.58 -2.60
C GLN A 152 16.24 1.05 -2.54
N LEU A 153 15.19 0.27 -2.22
CA LEU A 153 15.31 -1.17 -2.08
C LEU A 153 15.68 -1.88 -3.40
N LYS A 154 15.23 -1.32 -4.53
CA LYS A 154 15.38 -1.90 -5.88
C LYS A 154 14.79 -3.32 -5.96
N GLY A 155 15.03 -4.00 -7.08
CA GLY A 155 14.62 -5.41 -7.22
C GLY A 155 15.28 -6.35 -6.20
N GLU A 156 16.53 -6.09 -5.82
CA GLU A 156 17.29 -6.92 -4.87
C GLU A 156 16.66 -6.94 -3.48
N GLY A 157 16.26 -5.78 -2.94
CA GLY A 157 15.60 -5.70 -1.64
C GLY A 157 14.25 -6.40 -1.63
N ALA A 158 13.46 -6.29 -2.71
CA ALA A 158 12.21 -7.04 -2.86
C ALA A 158 12.46 -8.56 -2.96
N SER A 159 13.51 -8.99 -3.66
CA SER A 159 13.90 -10.40 -3.71
C SER A 159 14.32 -10.93 -2.34
N GLY A 160 15.07 -10.13 -1.59
CA GLY A 160 15.45 -10.44 -0.23
C GLY A 160 14.28 -10.52 0.75
N LEU A 161 13.31 -9.61 0.64
CA LEU A 161 12.04 -9.72 1.36
C LEU A 161 11.34 -11.05 1.03
N GLY A 162 11.24 -11.39 -0.26
CA GLY A 162 10.64 -12.63 -0.72
C GLY A 162 11.29 -13.89 -0.13
N SER A 163 12.61 -13.92 0.05
CA SER A 163 13.29 -15.08 0.64
C SER A 163 13.11 -15.20 2.15
N ILE A 164 12.76 -14.10 2.84
CA ILE A 164 12.63 -14.05 4.31
C ILE A 164 11.18 -14.22 4.75
N LEU A 165 10.20 -13.72 3.98
CA LEU A 165 8.77 -13.79 4.31
C LEU A 165 8.27 -15.17 4.77
N PRO A 166 8.69 -16.31 4.15
CA PRO A 166 8.26 -17.64 4.58
C PRO A 166 8.66 -17.99 6.02
N LYS A 167 9.67 -17.32 6.59
CA LYS A 167 10.17 -17.55 7.95
C LYS A 167 9.25 -16.95 9.03
N PHE A 168 8.34 -16.04 8.67
CA PHE A 168 7.35 -15.50 9.60
C PHE A 168 6.15 -16.45 9.73
N THR A 169 6.37 -17.60 10.36
CA THR A 169 5.41 -18.71 10.41
C THR A 169 4.14 -18.38 11.20
N SER A 170 4.19 -17.49 12.18
CA SER A 170 3.03 -17.07 13.00
C SER A 170 2.21 -15.92 12.39
N LEU A 171 2.65 -15.37 11.26
CA LEU A 171 2.08 -14.13 10.73
C LEU A 171 0.70 -14.35 10.10
N SER A 172 -0.29 -13.64 10.62
CA SER A 172 -1.67 -13.67 10.14
C SER A 172 -2.09 -12.37 9.44
N SER A 173 -1.39 -11.27 9.71
CA SER A 173 -1.61 -9.97 9.09
C SER A 173 -0.29 -9.32 8.70
N LEU A 174 -0.16 -8.94 7.43
CA LEU A 174 1.03 -8.30 6.87
C LEU A 174 0.65 -7.02 6.13
N LYS A 175 1.31 -5.91 6.46
CA LYS A 175 1.29 -4.68 5.68
C LYS A 175 2.70 -4.30 5.25
N LEU A 176 2.94 -4.29 3.95
CA LEU A 176 4.20 -3.84 3.35
C LEU A 176 3.96 -2.57 2.53
N GLY A 177 4.53 -1.46 2.99
CA GLY A 177 4.63 -0.21 2.23
C GLY A 177 5.96 -0.16 1.49
N LEU A 178 5.95 -0.36 0.17
CA LEU A 178 7.14 -0.44 -0.67
C LEU A 178 7.12 0.61 -1.80
N GLU A 179 6.42 1.71 -1.60
CA GLU A 179 6.24 2.78 -2.58
C GLU A 179 7.57 3.43 -2.97
N VAL A 180 7.72 3.79 -4.26
CA VAL A 180 8.90 4.55 -4.76
C VAL A 180 10.23 3.88 -4.40
N ASN A 181 10.36 2.58 -4.66
CA ASN A 181 11.58 1.80 -4.35
C ASN A 181 12.27 1.20 -5.57
N GLU A 182 11.82 1.52 -6.78
CA GLU A 182 12.35 0.99 -8.03
C GLU A 182 12.32 -0.55 -8.13
N ILE A 183 11.33 -1.19 -7.51
CA ILE A 183 11.12 -2.63 -7.60
C ILE A 183 10.74 -2.98 -9.04
N ASN A 184 11.54 -3.81 -9.69
CA ASN A 184 11.31 -4.27 -11.06
C ASN A 184 10.55 -5.61 -11.09
N ALA A 185 10.26 -6.12 -12.30
CA ALA A 185 9.54 -7.38 -12.46
C ALA A 185 10.20 -8.58 -11.76
N LYS A 186 11.55 -8.66 -11.73
CA LYS A 186 12.27 -9.74 -11.05
C LYS A 186 12.13 -9.66 -9.53
N GLY A 187 12.26 -8.45 -8.96
CA GLY A 187 12.02 -8.23 -7.54
C GLY A 187 10.59 -8.55 -7.13
N ALA A 188 9.61 -8.14 -7.96
CA ALA A 188 8.21 -8.48 -7.76
C ALA A 188 7.99 -10.00 -7.81
N GLN A 189 8.56 -10.71 -8.79
CA GLN A 189 8.47 -12.17 -8.89
C GLN A 189 8.98 -12.85 -7.61
N SER A 190 10.17 -12.49 -7.13
CA SER A 190 10.73 -13.07 -5.91
C SER A 190 9.89 -12.76 -4.67
N LEU A 191 9.41 -11.52 -4.51
CA LEU A 191 8.49 -11.15 -3.45
C LEU A 191 7.23 -12.01 -3.49
N SER A 192 6.71 -12.25 -4.69
CA SER A 192 5.53 -13.08 -4.93
C SER A 192 5.76 -14.53 -4.50
N LEU A 193 6.90 -15.13 -4.87
CA LEU A 193 7.26 -16.48 -4.43
C LEU A 193 7.29 -16.60 -2.90
N GLY A 194 7.81 -15.59 -2.20
CA GLY A 194 7.79 -15.53 -0.74
C GLY A 194 6.39 -15.47 -0.16
N LEU A 195 5.55 -14.58 -0.68
CA LEU A 195 4.15 -14.42 -0.25
C LEU A 195 3.34 -15.72 -0.44
N ALA A 196 3.59 -16.46 -1.53
CA ALA A 196 2.93 -17.74 -1.79
C ALA A 196 3.19 -18.79 -0.69
N SER A 197 4.26 -18.67 0.09
CA SER A 197 4.58 -19.58 1.20
C SER A 197 3.97 -19.15 2.54
N CYS A 198 3.38 -17.95 2.64
CA CYS A 198 2.79 -17.43 3.87
C CYS A 198 1.36 -17.98 4.11
N GLN A 199 1.23 -19.28 4.38
CA GLN A 199 -0.06 -19.98 4.43
C GLN A 199 -0.98 -19.60 5.61
N ASN A 200 -0.42 -19.00 6.67
CA ASN A 200 -1.19 -18.48 7.81
C ASN A 200 -1.75 -17.07 7.58
N LEU A 201 -1.37 -16.42 6.48
CA LEU A 201 -1.77 -15.06 6.19
C LEU A 201 -3.26 -14.97 5.86
N ARG A 202 -3.97 -14.13 6.61
CA ARG A 202 -5.40 -13.84 6.43
C ARG A 202 -5.65 -12.44 5.89
N GLN A 203 -4.76 -11.50 6.23
CA GLN A 203 -4.83 -10.11 5.80
C GLN A 203 -3.52 -9.69 5.17
N LEU A 204 -3.58 -9.15 3.96
CA LEU A 204 -2.43 -8.58 3.27
C LEU A 204 -2.75 -7.17 2.80
N THR A 205 -1.93 -6.22 3.19
CA THR A 205 -1.83 -4.92 2.52
C THR A 205 -0.47 -4.84 1.84
N LEU A 206 -0.46 -4.67 0.53
CA LEU A 206 0.76 -4.54 -0.25
C LEU A 206 0.68 -3.27 -1.09
N ASN A 207 1.47 -2.28 -0.71
CA ASN A 207 1.57 -1.01 -1.42
C ASN A 207 2.86 -0.99 -2.25
N LEU A 208 2.70 -1.00 -3.57
CA LEU A 208 3.77 -1.02 -4.56
C LEU A 208 3.68 0.20 -5.50
N ILE A 209 3.07 1.30 -5.05
CA ILE A 209 2.93 2.54 -5.85
C ILE A 209 4.29 3.01 -6.39
N GLU A 210 4.30 3.52 -7.63
CA GLU A 210 5.49 4.15 -8.24
C GLU A 210 6.73 3.25 -8.26
N ASN A 211 6.55 2.00 -8.72
CA ASN A 211 7.64 1.07 -8.97
C ASN A 211 7.76 0.76 -10.48
N LYS A 212 8.60 -0.22 -10.84
CA LYS A 212 8.88 -0.63 -12.22
C LYS A 212 8.25 -1.99 -12.54
N ILE A 213 7.05 -2.25 -12.02
CA ILE A 213 6.35 -3.53 -12.17
C ILE A 213 5.59 -3.54 -13.51
N GLY A 214 5.96 -4.46 -14.39
CA GLY A 214 5.26 -4.70 -15.66
C GLY A 214 4.22 -5.82 -15.55
N SER A 215 3.58 -6.14 -16.68
CA SER A 215 2.56 -7.20 -16.76
C SER A 215 3.04 -8.57 -16.27
N LYS A 216 4.33 -8.91 -16.44
CA LYS A 216 4.90 -10.17 -15.92
C LYS A 216 4.99 -10.17 -14.38
N GLY A 217 5.46 -9.07 -13.78
CA GLY A 217 5.48 -8.95 -12.31
C GLY A 217 4.09 -8.97 -11.69
N ALA A 218 3.10 -8.36 -12.37
CA ALA A 218 1.69 -8.43 -11.96
C ALA A 218 1.12 -9.85 -12.03
N LEU A 219 1.45 -10.62 -13.08
CA LEU A 219 1.10 -12.04 -13.19
C LEU A 219 1.69 -12.84 -12.03
N ASP A 220 3.00 -12.72 -11.82
CA ASP A 220 3.69 -13.49 -10.78
C ASP A 220 3.11 -13.20 -9.38
N LEU A 221 2.77 -11.94 -9.12
CA LEU A 221 2.13 -11.53 -7.86
C LEU A 221 0.74 -12.15 -7.69
N CYS A 222 -0.13 -12.06 -8.69
CA CYS A 222 -1.48 -12.59 -8.54
C CYS A 222 -1.53 -14.13 -8.57
N SER A 223 -0.63 -14.79 -9.30
CA SER A 223 -0.45 -16.25 -9.22
C SER A 223 0.09 -16.71 -7.86
N ALA A 224 0.82 -15.86 -7.13
CA ALA A 224 1.22 -16.14 -5.77
C ALA A 224 0.09 -15.94 -4.76
N LEU A 225 -0.70 -14.87 -4.91
CA LEU A 225 -1.84 -14.56 -4.03
C LEU A 225 -2.91 -15.65 -4.08
N GLU A 226 -3.13 -16.27 -5.24
CA GLU A 226 -3.98 -17.45 -5.41
C GLU A 226 -3.59 -18.61 -4.48
N LYS A 227 -2.29 -18.77 -4.18
CA LYS A 227 -1.78 -19.87 -3.35
C LYS A 227 -1.95 -19.63 -1.86
N ILE A 228 -2.34 -18.42 -1.44
CA ILE A 228 -2.55 -18.09 -0.03
C ILE A 228 -3.99 -18.48 0.36
N GLN A 229 -4.18 -19.74 0.76
CA GLN A 229 -5.50 -20.36 0.91
C GLN A 229 -6.40 -19.70 1.98
N ASN A 230 -5.80 -18.98 2.93
CA ASN A 230 -6.50 -18.34 4.05
C ASN A 230 -6.68 -16.82 3.88
N LEU A 231 -6.22 -16.24 2.77
CA LEU A 231 -6.31 -14.81 2.53
C LEU A 231 -7.78 -14.38 2.38
N SER A 232 -8.29 -13.63 3.36
CA SER A 232 -9.67 -13.13 3.37
C SER A 232 -9.77 -11.64 3.07
N THR A 233 -8.72 -10.89 3.36
CA THR A 233 -8.65 -9.45 3.08
C THR A 233 -7.37 -9.11 2.34
N LEU A 234 -7.52 -8.48 1.17
CA LEU A 234 -6.41 -7.99 0.36
C LEU A 234 -6.61 -6.51 0.06
N ASN A 235 -5.61 -5.70 0.39
CA ASN A 235 -5.45 -4.35 -0.13
C ASN A 235 -4.19 -4.29 -0.98
N LEU A 236 -4.35 -4.26 -2.30
CA LEU A 236 -3.26 -4.27 -3.27
C LEU A 236 -3.25 -2.94 -4.02
N ASP A 237 -2.19 -2.15 -3.82
CA ASP A 237 -1.96 -0.93 -4.59
C ASP A 237 -0.77 -1.09 -5.53
N LEU A 238 -1.08 -1.14 -6.82
CA LEU A 238 -0.12 -1.25 -7.92
C LEU A 238 -0.12 0.04 -8.76
N SER A 239 -0.57 1.17 -8.21
CA SER A 239 -0.68 2.41 -8.98
C SER A 239 0.68 2.91 -9.46
N HIS A 240 0.69 3.64 -10.57
CA HIS A 240 1.87 4.25 -11.17
C HIS A 240 3.00 3.26 -11.48
N ASN A 241 2.63 2.09 -12.01
CA ASN A 241 3.55 1.08 -12.52
C ASN A 241 3.47 0.99 -14.06
N GLN A 242 3.99 -0.09 -14.63
CA GLN A 242 4.04 -0.33 -16.09
C GLN A 242 3.10 -1.47 -16.51
N ILE A 243 1.94 -1.57 -15.84
CA ILE A 243 0.98 -2.65 -16.07
C ILE A 243 0.12 -2.30 -17.29
N GLY A 244 0.20 -3.14 -18.33
CA GLY A 244 -0.65 -3.04 -19.52
C GLY A 244 -1.91 -3.90 -19.41
N ASP A 245 -2.68 -3.95 -20.50
CA ASP A 245 -3.92 -4.74 -20.60
C ASP A 245 -3.74 -6.21 -20.16
N GLN A 246 -2.70 -6.88 -20.65
CA GLN A 246 -2.39 -8.26 -20.26
C GLN A 246 -2.13 -8.41 -18.75
N GLY A 247 -1.49 -7.41 -18.13
CA GLY A 247 -1.22 -7.43 -16.70
C GLY A 247 -2.51 -7.28 -15.89
N SER A 248 -3.41 -6.40 -16.35
CA SER A 248 -4.76 -6.25 -15.79
C SER A 248 -5.57 -7.55 -15.85
N THR A 249 -5.55 -8.22 -17.01
CA THR A 249 -6.19 -9.55 -17.18
C THR A 249 -5.61 -10.58 -16.21
N ASN A 250 -4.28 -10.66 -16.12
CA ASN A 250 -3.62 -11.62 -15.22
C ASN A 250 -3.95 -11.35 -13.75
N ILE A 251 -4.06 -10.07 -13.35
CA ILE A 251 -4.50 -9.70 -12.00
C ILE A 251 -5.91 -10.22 -11.75
N GLY A 252 -6.84 -9.98 -12.68
CA GLY A 252 -8.20 -10.47 -12.58
C GLY A 252 -8.26 -11.99 -12.42
N LEU A 253 -7.56 -12.73 -13.29
CA LEU A 253 -7.54 -14.20 -13.28
C LEU A 253 -6.92 -14.78 -12.00
N GLY A 254 -5.85 -14.21 -11.46
CA GLY A 254 -5.28 -14.70 -10.21
C GLY A 254 -6.20 -14.42 -9.01
N LEU A 255 -6.76 -13.21 -8.94
CA LEU A 255 -7.64 -12.82 -7.82
C LEU A 255 -9.00 -13.54 -7.85
N GLN A 256 -9.52 -13.91 -9.03
CA GLN A 256 -10.76 -14.70 -9.12
C GLN A 256 -10.61 -16.08 -8.46
N ASN A 257 -9.39 -16.63 -8.46
CA ASN A 257 -9.08 -17.96 -7.94
C ASN A 257 -8.76 -17.95 -6.43
N CYS A 258 -8.67 -16.79 -5.79
CA CYS A 258 -8.48 -16.70 -4.35
C CYS A 258 -9.74 -17.18 -3.60
N ILE A 259 -9.78 -18.45 -3.22
CA ILE A 259 -10.97 -19.16 -2.73
C ILE A 259 -11.60 -18.62 -1.43
N LYS A 260 -10.86 -17.87 -0.61
CA LYS A 260 -11.37 -17.25 0.63
C LYS A 260 -11.34 -15.73 0.63
N LEU A 261 -10.91 -15.10 -0.48
CA LEU A 261 -10.79 -13.65 -0.56
C LEU A 261 -12.18 -13.00 -0.56
N TYR A 262 -12.57 -12.46 0.59
CA TYR A 262 -13.87 -11.85 0.84
C TYR A 262 -13.84 -10.34 0.59
N ASN A 263 -12.75 -9.67 0.97
CA ASN A 263 -12.60 -8.22 0.87
C ASN A 263 -11.37 -7.86 0.05
N LEU A 264 -11.58 -7.22 -1.10
CA LEU A 264 -10.55 -6.74 -2.00
C LEU A 264 -10.63 -5.23 -2.15
N THR A 265 -9.54 -4.55 -1.83
CA THR A 265 -9.24 -3.23 -2.39
C THR A 265 -8.11 -3.38 -3.41
N LEU A 266 -8.37 -2.97 -4.65
CA LEU A 266 -7.41 -3.02 -5.75
C LEU A 266 -7.27 -1.63 -6.38
N SER A 267 -6.06 -1.08 -6.32
CA SER A 267 -5.71 0.19 -6.97
C SER A 267 -4.72 -0.06 -8.09
N LEU A 268 -5.07 0.40 -9.30
CA LEU A 268 -4.28 0.24 -10.51
C LEU A 268 -4.10 1.57 -11.25
N ASN A 269 -4.22 2.70 -10.54
CA ASN A 269 -4.15 4.04 -11.15
C ASN A 269 -2.82 4.27 -11.86
N GLY A 270 -2.77 5.17 -12.83
CA GLY A 270 -1.53 5.61 -13.46
C GLY A 270 -0.74 4.53 -14.21
N ASN A 271 -1.39 3.42 -14.59
CA ASN A 271 -0.81 2.35 -15.40
C ASN A 271 -1.14 2.55 -16.89
N GLN A 272 -0.87 1.53 -17.71
CA GLN A 272 -1.07 1.49 -19.16
C GLN A 272 -2.25 0.59 -19.54
N ILE A 273 -3.26 0.52 -18.66
CA ILE A 273 -4.44 -0.31 -18.85
C ILE A 273 -5.42 0.47 -19.74
N ARG A 274 -5.84 -0.14 -20.84
CA ARG A 274 -6.85 0.41 -21.73
C ARG A 274 -8.21 -0.19 -21.40
N LYS A 275 -9.20 0.12 -22.25
CA LYS A 275 -10.56 -0.39 -22.11
C LYS A 275 -10.59 -1.92 -22.00
N GLN A 276 -9.84 -2.62 -22.85
CA GLN A 276 -9.88 -4.09 -22.89
C GLN A 276 -9.36 -4.71 -21.59
N GLY A 277 -8.21 -4.28 -21.08
CA GLY A 277 -7.68 -4.80 -19.81
C GLY A 277 -8.58 -4.47 -18.62
N SER A 278 -9.27 -3.32 -18.66
CA SER A 278 -10.25 -2.96 -17.62
C SER A 278 -11.47 -3.89 -17.65
N LEU A 279 -12.01 -4.18 -18.84
CA LEU A 279 -13.13 -5.12 -19.00
C LEU A 279 -12.75 -6.52 -18.54
N SER A 280 -11.61 -7.05 -19.01
CA SER A 280 -11.13 -8.38 -18.62
C SER A 280 -10.89 -8.50 -17.11
N LEU A 281 -10.35 -7.47 -16.46
CA LEU A 281 -10.20 -7.45 -15.01
C LEU A 281 -11.55 -7.53 -14.30
N ILE A 282 -12.52 -6.72 -14.72
CA ILE A 282 -13.87 -6.69 -14.14
C ILE A 282 -14.56 -8.05 -14.34
N ASP A 283 -14.48 -8.62 -15.54
CA ASP A 283 -15.08 -9.91 -15.88
C ASP A 283 -14.50 -11.05 -15.03
N SER A 284 -13.18 -11.08 -14.82
CA SER A 284 -12.56 -12.07 -13.93
C SER A 284 -12.95 -11.87 -12.47
N LEU A 285 -12.88 -10.64 -11.94
CA LEU A 285 -13.27 -10.38 -10.54
C LEU A 285 -14.74 -10.72 -10.27
N ASN A 286 -15.59 -10.57 -11.30
CA ASN A 286 -16.99 -10.97 -11.24
C ASN A 286 -17.19 -12.50 -11.13
N ASN A 287 -16.28 -13.28 -11.70
CA ASN A 287 -16.31 -14.74 -11.61
C ASN A 287 -15.75 -15.27 -10.28
N SER A 288 -15.22 -14.39 -9.42
CA SER A 288 -14.81 -14.79 -8.07
C SER A 288 -16.01 -15.30 -7.28
N LYS A 289 -15.89 -16.50 -6.72
CA LYS A 289 -16.95 -17.14 -5.92
C LYS A 289 -16.97 -16.68 -4.46
N SER A 290 -15.85 -16.11 -4.00
CA SER A 290 -15.56 -15.76 -2.62
C SER A 290 -15.67 -14.26 -2.35
N LEU A 291 -15.41 -13.45 -3.38
CA LEU A 291 -15.35 -12.00 -3.25
C LEU A 291 -16.73 -11.43 -2.93
N TYR A 292 -16.76 -10.57 -1.91
CA TYR A 292 -18.00 -9.95 -1.43
C TYR A 292 -17.89 -8.43 -1.38
N ILE A 293 -16.76 -7.90 -0.89
CA ILE A 293 -16.44 -6.48 -0.89
C ILE A 293 -15.36 -6.25 -1.94
N LEU A 294 -15.64 -5.42 -2.93
CA LEU A 294 -14.65 -5.00 -3.93
C LEU A 294 -14.61 -3.48 -4.00
N LYS A 295 -13.44 -2.89 -3.74
CA LYS A 295 -13.11 -1.50 -4.06
C LYS A 295 -12.05 -1.49 -5.15
N LEU A 296 -12.44 -1.11 -6.37
CA LEU A 296 -11.58 -1.08 -7.54
C LEU A 296 -11.31 0.37 -7.95
N ILE A 297 -10.04 0.77 -8.01
CA ILE A 297 -9.60 2.12 -8.37
C ILE A 297 -8.78 2.04 -9.66
N LEU A 298 -9.37 2.48 -10.78
CA LEU A 298 -8.81 2.39 -12.13
C LEU A 298 -8.82 3.76 -12.82
N ARG A 299 -7.78 4.56 -12.57
CA ARG A 299 -7.56 5.85 -13.24
C ARG A 299 -6.36 5.75 -14.16
N GLN A 300 -6.58 5.60 -15.46
CA GLN A 300 -5.48 5.38 -16.41
C GLN A 300 -5.05 6.69 -17.08
N LYS A 301 -3.75 6.87 -17.32
CA LYS A 301 -3.25 7.98 -18.14
C LYS A 301 -3.44 7.60 -19.61
N ILE A 302 -4.47 8.12 -20.26
CA ILE A 302 -4.65 7.94 -21.70
C ILE A 302 -3.88 9.04 -22.42
N ASN A 303 -2.74 8.69 -23.02
CA ASN A 303 -2.13 9.52 -24.04
C ASN A 303 -2.92 9.33 -25.34
N TYR A 304 -3.77 10.28 -25.69
CA TYR A 304 -4.15 10.44 -27.09
C TYR A 304 -2.92 10.97 -27.83
N LEU A 305 -2.52 10.29 -28.90
CA LEU A 305 -1.63 10.86 -29.91
C LEU A 305 -2.28 12.17 -30.39
N LEU A 306 -1.72 13.28 -29.96
CA LEU A 306 -2.00 14.61 -30.49
C LEU A 306 -1.51 14.62 -31.94
N ILE A 307 -2.42 14.43 -32.89
CA ILE A 307 -2.21 14.99 -34.22
C ILE A 307 -2.20 16.52 -34.01
N LYS A 308 -1.00 17.10 -34.18
CA LYS A 308 -0.66 18.53 -34.26
C LYS A 308 -1.75 19.53 -33.84
N ASN A 309 -1.76 19.94 -32.56
CA ASN A 309 -1.74 21.37 -32.24
C ASN A 309 -1.45 21.65 -30.76
N LYS A 310 -0.68 22.71 -30.53
CA LYS A 310 -0.12 23.12 -29.23
C LYS A 310 -1.22 23.39 -28.20
N LYS A 311 -1.44 22.44 -27.28
CA LYS A 311 -1.78 22.62 -25.83
C LYS A 311 -2.04 21.24 -25.21
N LYS A 312 -1.03 20.68 -24.53
CA LYS A 312 -1.12 19.38 -23.84
C LYS A 312 -2.12 19.48 -22.66
N LYS A 313 -3.34 18.99 -22.82
CA LYS A 313 -4.23 18.65 -21.70
C LYS A 313 -4.34 17.14 -21.58
N LYS A 314 -3.81 16.57 -20.49
CA LYS A 314 -3.99 15.15 -20.12
C LYS A 314 -5.47 14.93 -19.81
N GLN A 315 -6.11 13.96 -20.45
CA GLN A 315 -7.46 13.53 -20.08
C GLN A 315 -7.34 12.23 -19.28
N PHE A 316 -7.89 12.22 -18.07
CA PHE A 316 -7.99 11.04 -17.23
C PHE A 316 -9.39 10.42 -17.41
N GLN A 317 -9.45 9.12 -17.68
CA GLN A 317 -10.69 8.35 -17.49
C GLN A 317 -10.71 7.85 -16.05
N PHE A 318 -11.82 8.11 -15.36
CA PHE A 318 -12.00 7.80 -13.96
C PHE A 318 -12.99 6.65 -13.82
N TYR A 319 -12.57 5.57 -13.20
CA TYR A 319 -13.46 4.51 -12.75
C TYR A 319 -13.09 4.15 -11.31
N VAL A 320 -13.98 4.46 -10.37
CA VAL A 320 -13.91 3.96 -8.99
C VAL A 320 -15.16 3.14 -8.80
N PHE A 321 -14.99 1.84 -8.61
CA PHE A 321 -16.10 0.93 -8.40
C PHE A 321 -16.06 0.41 -6.97
N GLN A 322 -17.21 0.39 -6.30
CA GLN A 322 -17.39 -0.24 -5.01
C GLN A 322 -18.57 -1.20 -5.10
N PHE A 323 -18.34 -2.48 -4.83
CA PHE A 323 -19.37 -3.53 -4.88
C PHE A 323 -19.46 -4.24 -3.54
N LYS A 324 -20.70 -4.53 -3.10
CA LYS A 324 -21.04 -5.37 -1.95
C LYS A 324 -21.99 -6.49 -2.44
N ASN A 325 -21.78 -7.76 -2.06
CA ASN A 325 -22.58 -8.97 -2.42
C ASN A 325 -22.42 -9.55 -3.86
N LEU A 326 -21.25 -10.10 -4.22
CA LEU A 326 -21.03 -10.68 -5.56
C LEU A 326 -21.48 -12.16 -5.70
N LYS A 327 -22.79 -12.33 -5.96
CA LYS A 327 -23.39 -13.44 -6.75
C LYS A 327 -24.50 -12.94 -7.72
N GLN A 328 -24.69 -11.62 -7.84
CA GLN A 328 -25.57 -10.96 -8.83
C GLN A 328 -24.96 -9.64 -9.35
N SER A 329 -23.99 -9.72 -10.25
CA SER A 329 -23.33 -8.57 -10.88
C SER A 329 -23.96 -8.04 -12.16
N LYS A 330 -25.03 -8.67 -12.70
CA LYS A 330 -25.60 -8.31 -14.01
C LYS A 330 -25.98 -6.83 -14.14
N ARG A 331 -26.46 -6.22 -13.05
CA ARG A 331 -26.82 -4.79 -12.96
C ARG A 331 -25.61 -3.84 -12.93
N ILE A 332 -24.48 -4.31 -12.41
CA ILE A 332 -23.29 -3.50 -12.11
C ILE A 332 -22.58 -3.05 -13.39
N CYS A 333 -22.52 -3.91 -14.41
CA CYS A 333 -21.92 -3.59 -15.71
C CYS A 333 -22.80 -2.69 -16.59
N GLN A 334 -24.14 -2.75 -16.48
CA GLN A 334 -25.03 -1.87 -17.25
C GLN A 334 -24.94 -0.41 -16.77
N ILE A 335 -24.96 -0.18 -15.46
CA ILE A 335 -24.93 1.16 -14.84
C ILE A 335 -23.60 1.88 -15.11
N THR A 336 -22.47 1.18 -14.98
CA THR A 336 -21.14 1.79 -15.14
C THR A 336 -20.80 2.17 -16.58
N PHE A 337 -21.40 1.48 -17.56
CA PHE A 337 -21.34 1.82 -18.97
C PHE A 337 -22.28 2.98 -19.34
N HIS A 338 -23.49 3.00 -18.76
CA HIS A 338 -24.47 4.07 -18.93
C HIS A 338 -23.99 5.42 -18.38
N GLU A 339 -23.49 5.47 -17.15
CA GLU A 339 -23.01 6.69 -16.51
C GLU A 339 -21.78 7.28 -17.20
N TYR A 340 -20.90 6.43 -17.75
CA TYR A 340 -19.78 6.86 -18.57
C TYR A 340 -20.24 7.54 -19.88
N LEU A 341 -21.30 7.01 -20.52
CA LEU A 341 -21.90 7.64 -21.71
C LEU A 341 -22.53 9.00 -21.38
N ILE A 342 -23.22 9.13 -20.23
CA ILE A 342 -23.76 10.42 -19.75
C ILE A 342 -22.65 11.45 -19.51
N LEU A 343 -21.54 11.05 -18.88
CA LEU A 343 -20.41 11.95 -18.59
C LEU A 343 -19.74 12.45 -19.87
N LEU A 344 -19.57 11.58 -20.87
CA LEU A 344 -19.11 11.96 -22.20
C LEU A 344 -20.07 12.95 -22.87
N GLN A 345 -21.37 12.69 -22.79
CA GLN A 345 -22.37 13.57 -23.37
C GLN A 345 -22.33 14.97 -22.71
N LYS A 346 -22.26 15.07 -21.38
CA LYS A 346 -22.15 16.35 -20.66
C LYS A 346 -20.88 17.10 -21.05
N LYS A 347 -19.75 16.40 -21.18
CA LYS A 347 -18.47 17.01 -21.58
C LYS A 347 -18.53 17.61 -22.98
N TYR A 348 -19.09 16.89 -23.95
CA TYR A 348 -19.27 17.43 -25.31
C TYR A 348 -20.29 18.56 -25.36
N SER A 349 -21.38 18.47 -24.58
CA SER A 349 -22.37 19.55 -24.48
C SER A 349 -21.80 20.83 -23.87
N TYR A 350 -20.95 20.71 -22.85
CA TYR A 350 -20.26 21.85 -22.24
C TYR A 350 -19.24 22.50 -23.19
N ILE A 351 -18.45 21.69 -23.89
CA ILE A 351 -17.52 22.18 -24.92
C ILE A 351 -18.29 22.91 -26.03
N PHE A 352 -19.43 22.36 -26.43
CA PHE A 352 -20.33 22.97 -27.41
C PHE A 352 -20.80 24.36 -26.96
N ASN A 353 -21.37 24.48 -25.76
CA ASN A 353 -21.91 25.74 -25.24
C ASN A 353 -20.84 26.83 -25.03
N ILE A 354 -19.63 26.47 -24.61
CA ILE A 354 -18.54 27.46 -24.43
C ILE A 354 -18.04 28.01 -25.75
N ARG A 355 -18.06 27.20 -26.81
CA ARG A 355 -17.43 27.53 -28.08
C ARG A 355 -18.42 27.93 -29.16
N GLN A 356 -19.70 28.08 -28.83
CA GLN A 356 -20.75 28.33 -29.81
C GLN A 356 -20.47 29.55 -30.70
N ASN A 357 -19.81 30.57 -30.16
CA ASN A 357 -19.46 31.81 -30.88
C ASN A 357 -18.06 31.78 -31.53
N GLN A 358 -17.36 30.65 -31.50
CA GLN A 358 -16.00 30.47 -32.01
C GLN A 358 -15.86 29.24 -32.94
N LEU A 359 -16.96 28.54 -33.21
CA LEU A 359 -17.00 27.39 -34.11
C LEU A 359 -17.60 27.83 -35.45
N ASP A 360 -17.07 27.32 -36.55
CA ASP A 360 -17.72 27.46 -37.85
C ASP A 360 -18.92 26.50 -37.97
N GLN A 361 -19.72 26.70 -39.03
CA GLN A 361 -21.01 26.01 -39.20
C GLN A 361 -20.87 24.49 -39.36
N GLU A 362 -19.78 24.01 -39.96
CA GLU A 362 -19.55 22.57 -40.15
C GLU A 362 -19.11 21.89 -38.83
N ASP A 363 -18.19 22.49 -38.07
CA ASP A 363 -17.75 21.96 -36.77
C ASP A 363 -18.89 21.97 -35.73
N GLU A 364 -19.76 22.99 -35.78
CA GLU A 364 -20.96 23.06 -34.95
C GLU A 364 -21.91 21.88 -35.24
N LEU A 365 -22.18 21.60 -36.53
CA LEU A 365 -23.04 20.52 -36.98
C LEU A 365 -22.47 19.14 -36.59
N LEU A 366 -21.16 18.97 -36.69
CA LEU A 366 -20.48 17.72 -36.32
C LEU A 366 -20.56 17.45 -34.81
N LEU A 367 -20.36 18.48 -33.97
CA LEU A 367 -20.43 18.32 -32.51
C LEU A 367 -21.87 18.05 -32.04
N LYS A 368 -22.87 18.70 -32.66
CA LYS A 368 -24.30 18.40 -32.49
C LYS A 368 -24.62 16.93 -32.81
N ASN A 369 -24.13 16.43 -33.95
CA ASN A 369 -24.32 15.03 -34.35
C ASN A 369 -23.67 14.03 -33.37
N ARG A 370 -22.51 14.36 -32.79
CA ARG A 370 -21.87 13.52 -31.76
C ARG A 370 -22.65 13.49 -30.45
N ILE A 371 -23.15 14.62 -29.99
CA ILE A 371 -24.02 14.70 -28.79
C ILE A 371 -25.31 13.92 -29.03
N TYR A 372 -25.90 14.00 -30.23
CA TYR A 372 -27.10 13.28 -30.61
C TYR A 372 -26.90 11.75 -30.64
N LYS A 373 -25.82 11.26 -31.28
CA LYS A 373 -25.49 9.82 -31.26
C LYS A 373 -25.24 9.29 -29.84
N LEU A 374 -24.57 10.06 -28.98
CA LEU A 374 -24.37 9.72 -27.58
C LEU A 374 -25.71 9.60 -26.82
N ARG A 375 -26.65 10.53 -27.06
CA ARG A 375 -28.01 10.45 -26.50
C ARG A 375 -28.75 9.17 -26.93
N LYS A 376 -28.66 8.78 -28.20
CA LYS A 376 -29.30 7.56 -28.72
C LYS A 376 -28.73 6.29 -28.08
N LEU A 377 -27.41 6.22 -27.89
CA LEU A 377 -26.74 5.11 -27.21
C LEU A 377 -27.11 5.02 -25.71
N ILE A 378 -27.28 6.16 -25.05
CA ILE A 378 -27.76 6.25 -23.65
C ILE A 378 -29.18 5.68 -23.54
N VAL A 379 -30.07 6.00 -24.48
CA VAL A 379 -31.44 5.47 -24.50
C VAL A 379 -31.47 3.96 -24.78
N GLN A 380 -30.69 3.47 -25.73
CA GLN A 380 -30.61 2.04 -26.04
C GLN A 380 -30.03 1.21 -24.88
N SER A 381 -29.14 1.79 -24.06
CA SER A 381 -28.64 1.14 -22.85
C SER A 381 -29.65 1.07 -21.69
N ILE A 382 -30.83 1.70 -21.81
CA ILE A 382 -31.93 1.66 -20.81
C ILE A 382 -32.99 0.59 -21.16
N ALA A 383 -33.05 0.10 -22.41
CA ALA A 383 -34.18 -0.70 -22.93
C ALA A 383 -33.99 -2.23 -22.96
N PHE A 384 -32.88 -2.77 -22.45
CA PHE A 384 -32.56 -4.20 -22.30
C PHE A 384 -32.07 -4.46 -20.87
#